data_AF-A0AAV6TUX1-F1
#
_entry.id   AF-A0AAV6TUX1-F1
#
_cell.length_a   1.000
_cell.length_b   1.000
_cell.length_c   1.000
_cell.angle_alpha   90.00
_cell.angle_beta   90.00
_cell.angle_gamma   90.00
#
_symmetry.space_group_name_H-M   'P 1'
#
loop_
_entity.id
_entity.type
_entity.pdbx_description
1 polymer ?
#
loop_
_entity_poly.entity_id
_entity_poly.type
_entity_poly.pdbx_seq_one_letter_code
_entity_poly.pdbx_strand_id
1 'polypeptide(L)'
;MPSLFKEKYPDLDVKYEFYLNYFQDNFSLRFGRPQVDTCIKCEECDAKIKSSSLGDAAKRDARAELTVNKRRAKQFYNKLQEVTKLCAEHEDTVALSFDFMPSSGYFLLEATLGELFWNKKI
;
A
#
# COMPACT_ATOMS: atom_id res chain seq x y z
N MET A 1 30.30 -4.40 -16.73
CA MET A 1 31.22 -3.49 -16.01
C MET A 1 30.77 -2.06 -16.28
N PRO A 2 30.63 -1.17 -15.29
CA PRO A 2 30.20 0.21 -15.53
C PRO A 2 31.20 0.93 -16.44
N SER A 3 30.72 1.57 -17.52
CA SER A 3 31.57 2.25 -18.52
C SER A 3 32.51 3.29 -17.89
N LEU A 4 32.02 4.03 -16.91
CA LEU A 4 32.75 5.08 -16.19
C LEU A 4 33.99 4.58 -15.43
N PHE A 5 34.00 3.32 -14.97
CA PHE A 5 35.17 2.79 -14.27
C PHE A 5 36.29 2.40 -15.25
N LYS A 6 35.93 1.78 -16.38
CA LYS A 6 36.88 1.40 -17.43
C LYS A 6 37.57 2.63 -18.04
N GLU A 7 36.82 3.72 -18.21
CA GLU A 7 37.38 4.99 -18.71
C GLU A 7 38.44 5.57 -17.76
N LYS A 8 38.23 5.44 -16.44
CA LYS A 8 39.14 5.97 -15.43
C LYS A 8 40.32 5.03 -15.13
N TYR A 9 40.13 3.72 -15.29
CA TYR A 9 41.11 2.68 -15.01
C TYR A 9 41.15 1.65 -16.15
N PRO A 10 41.72 2.01 -17.32
CA PRO A 10 41.68 1.18 -18.51
C PRO A 10 42.49 -0.12 -18.39
N ASP A 11 43.53 -0.12 -17.55
CA ASP A 11 44.43 -1.26 -17.35
C ASP A 11 43.92 -2.30 -16.34
N LEU A 12 42.81 -1.99 -15.66
CA LEU A 12 42.24 -2.83 -14.61
C LEU A 12 41.03 -3.61 -15.14
N ASP A 13 41.22 -4.92 -15.36
CA ASP A 13 40.12 -5.82 -15.67
C ASP A 13 39.50 -6.40 -14.39
N VAL A 14 38.53 -5.67 -13.85
CA VAL A 14 37.75 -6.06 -12.67
C VAL A 14 36.42 -6.74 -13.02
N LYS A 15 36.15 -7.90 -12.43
CA LYS A 15 34.87 -8.58 -12.62
C LYS A 15 33.73 -7.89 -11.88
N TYR A 16 32.50 -8.18 -12.26
CA TYR A 16 31.33 -7.62 -11.59
C TYR A 16 31.28 -7.97 -10.10
N GLU A 17 31.73 -9.18 -9.72
CA GLU A 17 31.75 -9.61 -8.32
C GLU A 17 32.60 -8.69 -7.42
N PHE A 18 33.66 -8.08 -7.97
CA PHE A 18 34.50 -7.15 -7.22
C PHE A 18 33.69 -5.95 -6.71
N TYR A 19 32.84 -5.36 -7.56
CA TYR A 19 32.00 -4.23 -7.15
C TYR A 19 30.91 -4.65 -6.19
N LEU A 20 30.30 -5.81 -6.42
CA LEU A 20 29.26 -6.32 -5.54
C LEU A 20 29.80 -6.52 -4.12
N ASN A 21 30.95 -7.18 -3.99
CA ASN A 21 31.61 -7.42 -2.71
C ASN A 21 32.06 -6.10 -2.08
N TYR A 22 32.72 -5.23 -2.85
CA TYR A 22 33.12 -3.90 -2.35
C TYR A 22 31.92 -3.11 -1.84
N PHE A 23 30.79 -3.16 -2.56
CA PHE A 23 29.57 -2.46 -2.19
C PHE A 23 28.97 -3.03 -0.91
N GLN A 24 28.89 -4.36 -0.78
CA GLN A 24 28.39 -5.04 0.42
C GLN A 24 29.29 -4.80 1.65
N ASP A 25 30.61 -4.83 1.47
CA ASP A 25 31.59 -4.74 2.55
C ASP A 25 31.79 -3.30 3.04
N ASN A 26 31.66 -2.31 2.14
CA ASN A 26 31.97 -0.91 2.46
C ASN A 26 30.72 -0.03 2.60
N PHE A 27 29.56 -0.44 2.08
CA PHE A 27 28.33 0.31 2.21
C PHE A 27 27.28 -0.50 2.96
N SER A 28 26.92 -0.03 4.15
CA SER A 28 25.81 -0.57 4.93
C SER A 28 24.45 -0.11 4.38
N LEU A 29 24.21 -0.33 3.08
CA LEU A 29 22.97 0.01 2.41
C LEU A 29 21.93 -1.06 2.72
N ARG A 30 21.30 -0.91 3.86
CA ARG A 30 20.07 -1.64 4.17
C ARG A 30 18.98 -0.97 3.35
N PHE A 31 18.42 -1.69 2.38
CA PHE A 31 17.08 -1.36 1.91
C PHE A 31 16.21 -1.38 3.17
N GLY A 32 15.69 -0.21 3.55
CA GLY A 32 14.72 -0.12 4.64
C GLY A 32 13.61 -1.13 4.40
N ARG A 33 12.88 -1.52 5.44
CA ARG A 33 11.69 -2.35 5.24
C ARG A 33 10.85 -1.71 4.13
N PRO A 34 10.37 -2.49 3.13
CA PRO A 34 9.38 -1.99 2.20
C PRO A 34 8.33 -1.24 3.02
N GLN A 35 8.03 -0.01 2.62
CA GLN A 35 6.97 0.76 3.25
C GLN A 35 5.76 -0.17 3.29
N VAL A 36 5.39 -0.60 4.51
CA VAL A 36 4.29 -1.53 4.72
C VAL A 36 3.11 -0.96 3.96
N ASP A 37 2.44 -1.75 3.12
CA ASP A 37 1.30 -1.32 2.30
C ASP A 37 0.30 -0.57 3.18
N THR A 38 0.46 0.74 3.24
CA THR A 38 -0.30 1.60 4.11
C THR A 38 -1.31 2.25 3.19
N CYS A 39 -2.57 2.23 3.61
CA CYS A 39 -3.65 2.86 2.84
C CYS A 39 -3.23 4.28 2.48
N ILE A 40 -3.16 4.57 1.17
CA ILE A 40 -2.75 5.89 0.62
C ILE A 40 -3.52 7.01 1.32
N LYS A 41 -4.82 6.79 1.57
CA LYS A 41 -5.67 7.77 2.25
C LYS A 41 -5.25 8.03 3.69
N CYS A 42 -4.80 7.00 4.42
CA CYS A 42 -4.25 7.16 5.75
C CYS A 42 -2.95 7.97 5.70
N GLU A 43 -2.06 7.68 4.75
CA GLU A 43 -0.81 8.42 4.59
C GLU A 43 -1.03 9.89 4.23
N GLU A 44 -1.94 10.17 3.29
CA GLU A 44 -2.32 11.53 2.91
C GLU A 44 -2.85 12.33 4.10
N CYS A 45 -3.78 11.76 4.87
CA CYS A 45 -4.33 12.42 6.05
C CYS A 45 -3.24 12.64 7.12
N ASP A 46 -2.39 11.65 7.38
CA ASP A 46 -1.30 11.77 8.36
C ASP A 46 -0.27 12.82 7.93
N ALA A 47 0.05 12.91 6.64
CA ALA A 47 0.92 13.95 6.09
C ALA A 47 0.31 15.35 6.29
N LYS A 48 -0.99 15.52 6.02
CA LYS A 48 -1.70 16.79 6.28
C LYS A 48 -1.70 17.16 7.76
N ILE A 49 -1.93 16.20 8.65
CA ILE A 49 -1.95 16.43 10.10
C ILE A 49 -0.57 16.88 10.61
N LYS A 50 0.50 16.27 10.10
CA LYS A 50 1.89 16.56 10.50
C LYS A 50 2.48 17.80 9.82
N SER A 51 1.86 18.30 8.75
CA SER A 51 2.37 19.46 8.01
C SER A 51 2.43 20.72 8.89
N SER A 52 3.58 21.40 8.90
CA SER A 52 3.74 22.70 9.56
C SER A 52 3.12 23.86 8.78
N SER A 53 2.86 23.69 7.48
CA SER A 53 2.32 24.74 6.60
C SER A 53 0.80 24.86 6.61
N LEU A 54 0.08 23.88 7.19
CA LEU A 54 -1.38 23.86 7.26
C LEU A 54 -1.90 24.43 8.58
N GLY A 55 -2.96 25.24 8.49
CA GLY A 55 -3.67 25.77 9.66
C GLY A 55 -4.51 24.73 10.41
N ASP A 56 -4.94 25.08 11.61
CA ASP A 56 -5.64 24.16 12.52
C ASP A 56 -6.99 23.64 12.00
N ALA A 57 -7.70 24.42 11.18
CA ALA A 57 -8.92 23.97 10.53
C ALA A 57 -8.65 22.79 9.59
N ALA A 58 -7.70 22.94 8.66
CA ALA A 58 -7.34 21.88 7.71
C ALA A 58 -6.82 20.61 8.41
N LYS A 59 -6.09 20.76 9.53
CA LYS A 59 -5.65 19.61 10.35
C LYS A 59 -6.81 18.90 11.04
N ARG A 60 -7.82 19.64 11.53
CA ARG A 60 -9.03 19.04 12.12
C ARG A 60 -9.82 18.27 11.07
N ASP A 61 -9.96 18.82 9.88
CA ASP A 61 -10.66 18.16 8.77
C ASP A 61 -9.94 16.86 8.38
N ALA A 62 -8.61 16.89 8.26
CA ALA A 62 -7.81 15.70 7.99
C ALA A 62 -7.94 14.62 9.08
N ARG A 63 -8.04 15.01 10.36
CA ARG A 63 -8.30 14.07 11.47
C ARG A 63 -9.70 13.46 11.40
N ALA A 64 -10.71 14.26 11.05
CA ALA A 64 -12.08 13.78 10.88
C ALA A 64 -12.17 12.79 9.72
N GLU A 65 -11.56 13.11 8.58
CA GLU A 65 -11.47 12.25 7.41
C GLU A 65 -10.77 10.93 7.73
N LEU A 66 -9.62 10.97 8.40
CA LEU A 66 -8.91 9.77 8.86
C LEU A 66 -9.77 8.89 9.77
N THR A 67 -10.54 9.51 10.67
CA THR A 67 -11.43 8.80 11.60
C THR A 67 -12.55 8.08 10.84
N VAL A 68 -13.19 8.76 9.88
CA VAL A 68 -14.23 8.16 9.03
C VAL A 68 -13.66 7.02 8.20
N ASN A 69 -12.49 7.20 7.59
CA ASN A 69 -11.83 6.17 6.80
C ASN A 69 -11.56 4.90 7.62
N LYS A 70 -10.97 5.04 8.81
CA LYS A 70 -10.70 3.89 9.71
C LYS A 70 -11.99 3.20 10.16
N ARG A 71 -13.08 3.95 10.41
CA ARG A 71 -14.38 3.38 10.78
C ARG A 71 -14.98 2.56 9.63
N ARG A 72 -14.93 3.06 8.39
CA ARG A 72 -15.39 2.33 7.20
C ARG A 72 -14.59 1.06 6.97
N ALA A 73 -13.27 1.14 7.07
CA ALA A 73 -12.40 -0.03 6.95
C ALA A 73 -12.76 -1.09 8.00
N LYS A 74 -12.97 -0.68 9.26
CA LYS A 74 -13.41 -1.59 10.33
C LYS A 74 -14.76 -2.25 10.02
N GLN A 75 -15.74 -1.49 9.51
CA GLN A 75 -17.04 -2.04 9.13
C GLN A 75 -16.91 -3.09 8.02
N PHE A 76 -16.08 -2.83 7.01
CA PHE A 76 -15.79 -3.78 5.95
C PHE A 76 -15.18 -5.08 6.49
N TYR A 77 -14.13 -4.98 7.32
CA TYR A 77 -13.49 -6.18 7.89
C TYR A 77 -14.41 -6.96 8.83
N ASN A 78 -15.25 -6.27 9.61
CA ASN A 78 -16.26 -6.93 10.42
C ASN A 78 -17.25 -7.72 9.55
N LYS A 79 -17.71 -7.13 8.44
CA LYS A 79 -18.62 -7.81 7.51
C LYS A 79 -17.94 -8.97 6.81
N LEU A 80 -16.68 -8.82 6.41
CA LEU A 80 -15.90 -9.90 5.82
C LEU A 80 -15.77 -11.09 6.77
N GLN A 81 -15.52 -10.85 8.05
CA GLN A 81 -15.49 -11.91 9.06
C GLN A 81 -16.86 -12.59 9.24
N GLU A 82 -17.94 -11.80 9.28
CA GLU A 82 -19.31 -12.31 9.39
C GLU A 82 -19.65 -13.23 8.20
N VAL A 83 -19.42 -12.76 6.98
CA VAL A 83 -19.69 -13.51 5.75
C VAL A 83 -18.80 -14.75 5.64
N THR A 84 -17.54 -14.66 6.08
CA THR A 84 -16.63 -15.83 6.12
C THR A 84 -17.18 -16.93 7.02
N LYS A 85 -17.77 -16.58 8.17
CA LYS A 85 -18.43 -17.55 9.06
C LYS A 85 -19.67 -18.14 8.40
N LEU A 86 -20.50 -17.31 7.77
CA LEU A 86 -21.70 -17.80 7.06
C LEU A 86 -21.36 -18.81 5.97
N CYS A 87 -20.31 -18.57 5.18
CA CYS A 87 -19.87 -19.51 4.14
C CYS A 87 -19.24 -20.79 4.71
N ALA A 88 -18.76 -20.77 5.96
CA ALA A 88 -18.27 -21.96 6.64
C ALA A 88 -19.43 -22.82 7.20
N GLU A 89 -20.57 -22.20 7.51
CA GLU A 89 -21.77 -22.87 8.04
C GLU A 89 -22.70 -23.38 6.93
N HIS A 90 -22.67 -22.75 5.75
CA HIS A 90 -23.58 -23.02 4.63
C HIS A 90 -22.82 -23.39 3.35
N GLU A 91 -22.88 -24.67 2.94
CA GLU A 91 -22.21 -25.18 1.74
C GLU A 91 -22.76 -24.62 0.41
N ASP A 92 -23.95 -24.01 0.43
CA ASP A 92 -24.60 -23.39 -0.74
C ASP A 92 -24.26 -21.89 -0.92
N THR A 93 -23.42 -21.34 -0.04
CA THR A 93 -23.11 -19.91 0.00
C THR A 93 -21.63 -19.63 -0.28
N VAL A 94 -21.34 -18.66 -1.15
CA VAL A 94 -19.96 -18.24 -1.50
C VAL A 94 -19.80 -16.73 -1.32
N ALA A 95 -18.72 -16.32 -0.65
CA ALA A 95 -18.31 -14.93 -0.53
C ALA A 95 -17.35 -14.54 -1.65
N LEU A 96 -17.64 -13.44 -2.34
CA LEU A 96 -16.72 -12.84 -3.30
C LEU A 96 -16.28 -11.46 -2.78
N SER A 97 -14.97 -11.24 -2.72
CA SER A 97 -14.38 -9.96 -2.35
C SER A 97 -13.29 -9.62 -3.36
N PHE A 98 -13.28 -8.37 -3.82
CA PHE A 98 -12.33 -7.89 -4.80
C PHE A 98 -11.58 -6.70 -4.21
N ASP A 99 -10.26 -6.81 -4.15
CA ASP A 99 -9.41 -5.67 -3.82
C ASP A 99 -9.21 -4.84 -5.09
N PHE A 100 -9.89 -3.71 -5.16
CA PHE A 100 -9.67 -2.72 -6.20
C PHE A 100 -8.60 -1.75 -5.71
N MET A 101 -7.35 -2.06 -6.02
CA MET A 101 -6.28 -1.09 -5.90
C MET A 101 -6.31 -0.21 -7.17
N PRO A 102 -6.66 1.08 -7.09
CA PRO A 102 -6.64 1.94 -8.26
C PRO A 102 -5.18 2.07 -8.71
N SER A 103 -4.82 1.39 -9.80
CA SER A 103 -3.59 1.67 -10.51
C SER A 103 -3.70 3.10 -11.04
N SER A 104 -2.95 4.02 -10.45
CA SER A 104 -2.79 5.41 -10.90
C SER A 104 -4.07 6.25 -11.02
N GLY A 105 -4.43 6.93 -9.92
CA GLY A 105 -4.83 8.35 -9.92
C GLY A 105 -6.13 8.80 -10.60
N TYR A 106 -6.87 7.93 -11.28
CA TYR A 106 -8.14 8.30 -11.90
C TYR A 106 -9.17 7.19 -11.72
N PHE A 107 -10.08 7.34 -10.75
CA PHE A 107 -11.51 7.13 -10.97
C PHE A 107 -12.31 7.68 -9.79
N LEU A 108 -13.02 8.78 -10.04
CA LEU A 108 -14.21 9.16 -9.30
C LEU A 108 -15.33 8.24 -9.78
N LEU A 109 -15.55 7.14 -9.07
CA LEU A 109 -16.89 6.61 -8.92
C LEU A 109 -17.16 6.62 -7.42
N GLU A 110 -18.22 7.30 -7.00
CA GLU A 110 -18.89 7.01 -5.73
C GLU A 110 -19.47 5.58 -5.80
N ALA A 111 -18.60 4.58 -5.83
CA ALA A 111 -18.93 3.26 -5.37
C ALA A 111 -18.67 3.29 -3.87
N THR A 112 -19.71 3.61 -3.10
CA THR A 112 -19.74 3.23 -1.68
C THR A 112 -19.34 1.77 -1.58
N LEU A 113 -18.24 1.53 -0.87
CA LEU A 113 -17.71 0.22 -0.55
C LEU A 113 -18.85 -0.74 -0.16
N GLY A 114 -19.06 -1.73 -1.03
CA GLY A 114 -19.73 -2.98 -0.71
C GLY A 114 -21.25 -2.93 -0.70
N GLU A 115 -21.85 -3.26 -1.84
CA GLU A 115 -23.10 -4.06 -1.90
C GLU A 115 -23.34 -4.51 -3.35
N LEU A 116 -22.65 -5.56 -3.77
CA LEU A 116 -22.99 -6.34 -4.96
C LEU A 116 -23.10 -7.80 -4.53
N PHE A 117 -24.19 -8.12 -3.83
CA PHE A 117 -24.56 -9.49 -3.51
C PHE A 117 -25.23 -10.11 -4.75
N TRP A 118 -24.51 -11.01 -5.43
CA TRP A 118 -25.10 -11.87 -6.45
C TRP A 118 -25.58 -13.15 -5.79
N ASN A 119 -26.90 -13.31 -5.65
CA ASN A 119 -27.49 -14.57 -5.23
C ASN A 119 -27.85 -15.37 -6.49
N LYS A 120 -27.06 -16.39 -6.82
CA LYS A 120 -27.43 -17.37 -7.84
C LYS A 120 -27.99 -18.59 -7.13
N LYS A 121 -29.32 -18.71 -7.08
CA LYS A 121 -29.97 -20.00 -6.78
C LYS A 121 -29.53 -21.01 -7.83
N ILE A 122 -28.87 -22.08 -7.39
CA ILE A 122 -28.68 -23.31 -8.17
C ILE A 122 -29.94 -24.15 -8.02
#